data_AF-A0A7M1LG99-F1
#
_entry.id   AF-A0A7M1LG99-F1
#
_cell.length_a   1.000
_cell.length_b   1.000
_cell.length_c   1.000
_cell.angle_alpha   90.00
_cell.angle_beta   90.00
_cell.angle_gamma   90.00
#
_symmetry.space_group_name_H-M   'P 1'
#
loop_
_entity.id
_entity.type
_entity.pdbx_description
1 polymer ?
#
loop_
_entity_poly.entity_id
_entity_poly.type
_entity_poly.pdbx_seq_one_letter_code
_entity_poly.pdbx_strand_id
1 'polypeptide(L)'
;MKLSFISSLKFINLIILTLILSSCDDNNKSHFTVTADTVIKPGSEISKYVTQDEINSFGFRYWDIDNNYTEFVNPIAIPLRDALKQKNTNKVLSYLKDNNLSADIQIEDGTTPIMYSSFYNDINTTNELIKLGADVHKKDKYGLSPMAYAISMNSIDVVKALINSGVKFEEVPLTQGYILTPSYRNIEKLVIDGDNIEIIYKYNNVQKDYDTPKGYGYMFDDIVFKNWLELAKIILDSGYKPYPYFFNGDEVLVGNSIYDIFPKEEVNNAMDIELEEYKNQAGDNFDLKLFIDDFSYDYSLYKVLENVPNHEPMLNLLLEHNISGQPSKELMKKVYDSECYDDYVWHSKTKENKGIDKNYEIFFTLRLKLAQSMCSDKNGTFNNIKDYIYYKNRRNLTDGIVGIINSGDKVIFKNPTDTIYNEINTINGKNFIE
;
A
#
# COMPACT_ATOMS: atom_id res chain seq x y z
N MET A 1 17.42 -18.51 -12.72
CA MET A 1 16.26 -18.21 -13.59
C MET A 1 15.12 -17.78 -12.68
N LYS A 2 14.81 -16.48 -12.64
CA LYS A 2 13.75 -15.88 -11.81
C LYS A 2 12.41 -16.53 -12.19
N LEU A 3 11.72 -17.15 -11.25
CA LEU A 3 10.39 -17.74 -11.45
C LEU A 3 9.34 -16.78 -10.92
N SER A 4 8.51 -16.28 -11.85
CA SER A 4 7.33 -15.47 -11.61
C SER A 4 6.21 -16.33 -11.02
N PHE A 5 5.79 -16.04 -9.78
CA PHE A 5 4.61 -16.63 -9.18
C PHE A 5 3.36 -15.93 -9.73
N ILE A 6 2.70 -16.56 -10.70
CA ILE A 6 1.38 -16.14 -11.18
C ILE A 6 0.30 -16.86 -10.36
N SER A 7 -0.54 -16.04 -9.75
CA SER A 7 -1.89 -16.28 -9.21
C SER A 7 -2.61 -17.53 -9.73
N SER A 8 -2.99 -18.44 -8.83
CA SER A 8 -4.32 -19.07 -8.77
C SER A 8 -4.35 -20.26 -7.79
N LEU A 9 -4.73 -20.02 -6.53
CA LEU A 9 -5.28 -21.09 -5.69
C LEU A 9 -6.39 -20.51 -4.79
N LYS A 10 -7.63 -20.88 -5.12
CA LYS A 10 -8.82 -20.60 -4.31
C LYS A 10 -8.80 -21.51 -3.08
N PHE A 11 -8.64 -20.90 -1.92
CA PHE A 11 -9.28 -21.16 -0.62
C PHE A 11 -10.02 -22.51 -0.43
N ILE A 12 -9.46 -23.38 0.44
CA ILE A 12 -10.01 -23.81 1.75
C ILE A 12 -9.40 -25.17 2.16
N ASN A 13 -8.98 -25.22 3.44
CA ASN A 13 -8.40 -26.30 4.24
C ASN A 13 -6.86 -26.37 4.20
N LEU A 14 -6.24 -26.18 5.38
CA LEU A 14 -4.80 -26.25 5.70
C LEU A 14 -3.88 -26.24 4.47
N ILE A 15 -3.28 -25.09 4.18
CA ILE A 15 -2.30 -24.97 3.10
C ILE A 15 -1.04 -25.77 3.48
N ILE A 16 -1.05 -27.06 3.16
CA ILE A 16 0.15 -27.86 2.91
C ILE A 16 0.67 -27.35 1.58
N LEU A 17 1.63 -26.42 1.63
CA LEU A 17 2.39 -26.04 0.45
C LEU A 17 3.38 -27.18 0.15
N THR A 18 2.96 -28.21 -0.60
CA THR A 18 3.88 -29.17 -1.21
C THR A 18 4.61 -28.46 -2.34
N LEU A 19 5.76 -27.86 -2.03
CA LEU A 19 6.69 -27.34 -3.03
C LEU A 19 7.24 -28.50 -3.86
N ILE A 20 6.61 -28.77 -5.01
CA ILE A 20 7.21 -29.57 -6.09
C ILE A 20 8.17 -28.64 -6.82
N LEU A 21 9.39 -28.51 -6.31
CA LEU A 21 10.50 -27.93 -7.07
C LEU A 21 11.05 -29.03 -7.98
N SER A 22 10.61 -29.03 -9.23
CA SER A 22 11.21 -29.78 -10.33
C SER A 22 12.57 -29.16 -10.70
N SER A 23 13.61 -29.46 -9.94
CA SER A 23 14.91 -29.68 -10.55
C SER A 23 14.89 -31.09 -11.14
N CYS A 24 15.16 -31.20 -12.43
CA CYS A 24 15.27 -32.44 -13.19
C CYS A 24 16.05 -33.54 -12.45
N ASP A 25 15.34 -34.42 -11.73
CA ASP A 25 15.71 -35.81 -11.47
C ASP A 25 14.52 -36.50 -10.79
N ASP A 26 13.85 -37.42 -11.50
CA ASP A 26 12.63 -38.12 -11.09
C ASP A 26 12.80 -39.04 -9.85
N ASN A 27 13.98 -39.08 -9.22
CA ASN A 27 14.32 -40.01 -8.15
C ASN A 27 14.44 -39.40 -6.73
N ASN A 28 14.35 -38.08 -6.55
CA ASN A 28 14.43 -37.46 -5.22
C ASN A 28 13.29 -36.47 -4.96
N LYS A 29 12.11 -37.00 -4.62
CA LYS A 29 11.02 -36.19 -4.03
C LYS A 29 11.35 -35.90 -2.58
N SER A 30 11.74 -34.66 -2.25
CA SER A 30 11.82 -34.22 -0.87
C SER A 30 10.42 -34.07 -0.27
N HIS A 31 10.14 -34.76 0.85
CA HIS A 31 8.83 -34.86 1.51
C HIS A 31 8.59 -33.75 2.58
N PHE A 32 8.95 -32.51 2.32
CA PHE A 32 8.76 -31.45 3.31
C PHE A 32 7.36 -30.84 3.23
N THR A 33 6.68 -30.76 4.37
CA THR A 33 5.50 -29.92 4.57
C THR A 33 5.95 -28.67 5.31
N VAL A 34 5.78 -27.50 4.69
CA VAL A 34 6.04 -26.20 5.32
C VAL A 34 4.71 -25.55 5.66
N THR A 35 4.60 -25.09 6.89
CA THR A 35 3.51 -24.26 7.41
C THR A 35 4.11 -22.96 7.97
N ALA A 36 3.27 -21.96 8.27
CA ALA A 36 3.70 -20.72 8.92
C ALA A 36 4.46 -20.95 10.25
N ASP A 37 4.31 -22.13 10.84
CA ASP A 37 4.88 -22.53 12.13
C ASP A 37 6.16 -23.36 12.00
N THR A 38 6.60 -23.62 10.77
CA THR A 38 7.74 -24.48 10.52
C THR A 38 9.03 -23.79 10.95
N VAL A 39 9.78 -24.44 11.84
CA VAL A 39 11.08 -23.95 12.32
C VAL A 39 12.21 -24.55 11.49
N ILE A 40 12.96 -23.69 10.80
CA ILE A 40 14.08 -24.07 9.95
C ILE A 40 15.36 -24.10 10.78
N LYS A 41 15.84 -25.33 11.06
CA LYS A 41 17.10 -25.53 11.77
C LYS A 41 18.28 -25.32 10.81
N PRO A 42 19.30 -24.51 11.17
CA PRO A 42 20.49 -24.37 10.35
C PRO A 42 21.13 -25.72 10.01
N GLY A 43 21.43 -25.94 8.73
CA GLY A 43 22.05 -27.18 8.23
C GLY A 43 21.09 -28.37 8.07
N SER A 44 19.79 -28.19 8.32
CA SER A 44 18.79 -29.20 8.00
C SER A 44 18.59 -29.33 6.48
N GLU A 45 18.06 -30.46 6.02
CA GLU A 45 17.83 -30.65 4.59
C GLU A 45 16.84 -29.61 4.02
N ILE A 46 15.83 -29.24 4.81
CA ILE A 46 14.84 -28.22 4.45
C ILE A 46 15.46 -26.81 4.36
N SER A 47 16.51 -26.50 5.14
CA SER A 47 17.17 -25.19 5.12
C SER A 47 17.96 -24.91 3.83
N LYS A 48 18.05 -25.89 2.91
CA LYS A 48 18.60 -25.69 1.56
C LYS A 48 17.60 -25.05 0.60
N TYR A 49 16.31 -25.06 0.95
CA TYR A 49 15.21 -24.70 0.04
C TYR A 49 14.38 -23.53 0.52
N VAL A 50 14.27 -23.34 1.83
CA VAL A 50 13.47 -22.27 2.43
C VAL A 50 14.17 -21.73 3.68
N THR A 51 14.14 -20.41 3.85
CA THR A 51 14.67 -19.72 5.02
C THR A 51 13.60 -19.56 6.10
N GLN A 52 14.01 -19.25 7.34
CA GLN A 52 13.04 -18.93 8.38
C GLN A 52 12.27 -17.65 8.04
N ASP A 53 12.92 -16.68 7.39
CA ASP A 53 12.31 -15.39 7.05
C ASP A 53 11.24 -15.54 5.97
N GLU A 54 11.44 -16.42 4.99
CA GLU A 54 10.41 -16.75 3.99
C GLU A 54 9.16 -17.37 4.65
N ILE A 55 9.35 -18.22 5.66
CA ILE A 55 8.24 -18.81 6.42
C ILE A 55 7.52 -17.77 7.26
N ASN A 56 8.28 -16.90 7.93
CA ASN A 56 7.72 -15.82 8.74
C ASN A 56 6.92 -14.83 7.85
N SER A 57 7.47 -14.46 6.68
CA SER A 57 6.78 -13.63 5.68
C SER A 57 5.51 -14.33 5.18
N PHE A 58 5.56 -15.64 4.93
CA PHE A 58 4.37 -16.40 4.56
C PHE A 58 3.32 -16.36 5.68
N GLY A 59 3.70 -16.66 6.92
CA GLY A 59 2.79 -16.58 8.07
C GLY A 59 2.16 -15.20 8.21
N PHE A 60 2.98 -14.16 8.15
CA PHE A 60 2.50 -12.77 8.22
C PHE A 60 1.52 -12.43 7.10
N ARG A 61 1.73 -12.90 5.86
CA ARG A 61 0.83 -12.59 4.74
C ARG A 61 -0.50 -13.32 4.81
N TYR A 62 -0.55 -14.52 5.37
CA TYR A 62 -1.76 -15.35 5.33
C TYR A 62 -2.50 -15.43 6.67
N TRP A 63 -1.91 -14.88 7.72
CA TRP A 63 -2.56 -14.75 9.02
C TRP A 63 -3.74 -13.76 8.99
N ASP A 64 -4.86 -14.16 9.59
CA ASP A 64 -6.05 -13.34 9.75
C ASP A 64 -6.71 -13.56 11.12
N ILE A 65 -6.77 -12.49 11.92
CA ILE A 65 -7.38 -12.49 13.26
C ILE A 65 -8.90 -12.73 13.21
N ASP A 66 -9.56 -12.40 12.09
CA ASP A 66 -11.00 -12.57 11.88
C ASP A 66 -11.34 -13.88 11.15
N ASN A 67 -10.43 -14.84 11.12
CA ASN A 67 -10.73 -16.13 10.52
C ASN A 67 -11.93 -16.83 11.21
N ASN A 68 -12.63 -17.69 10.46
CA ASN A 68 -13.78 -18.44 10.95
C ASN A 68 -13.42 -19.87 11.40
N TYR A 69 -12.14 -20.25 11.33
CA TYR A 69 -11.70 -21.57 11.75
C TYR A 69 -11.61 -21.61 13.28
N THR A 70 -12.12 -22.68 13.89
CA THR A 70 -12.06 -22.90 15.35
C THR A 70 -11.20 -24.09 15.74
N GLU A 71 -10.77 -24.90 14.77
CA GLU A 71 -10.03 -26.15 15.03
C GLU A 71 -8.72 -25.91 15.78
N PHE A 72 -8.07 -24.78 15.51
CA PHE A 72 -6.80 -24.39 16.13
C PHE A 72 -6.97 -23.49 17.36
N VAL A 73 -8.20 -23.06 17.65
CA VAL A 73 -8.50 -22.20 18.79
C VAL A 73 -8.68 -23.06 20.02
N ASN A 74 -8.10 -22.62 21.14
CA ASN A 74 -8.40 -23.23 22.43
C ASN A 74 -9.93 -23.25 22.64
N PRO A 75 -10.59 -24.40 22.87
CA PRO A 75 -12.05 -24.46 23.01
C PRO A 75 -12.60 -23.53 24.10
N ILE A 76 -11.81 -23.25 25.13
CA ILE A 76 -12.15 -22.29 26.19
C ILE A 76 -12.16 -20.85 25.65
N ALA A 77 -11.39 -20.53 24.63
CA ALA A 77 -11.34 -19.20 24.04
C ALA A 77 -12.39 -18.95 22.94
N ILE A 78 -13.06 -19.99 22.42
CA ILE A 78 -14.05 -19.83 21.33
C ILE A 78 -15.21 -18.88 21.73
N PRO A 79 -15.90 -19.07 22.88
CA PRO A 79 -17.00 -18.18 23.24
C PRO A 79 -16.53 -16.74 23.52
N LEU A 80 -15.30 -16.59 24.02
CA LEU A 80 -14.67 -15.29 24.23
C LEU A 80 -14.41 -14.59 22.89
N ARG A 81 -13.86 -15.30 21.91
CA ARG A 81 -13.63 -14.80 20.54
C ARG A 81 -14.93 -14.31 19.92
N ASP A 82 -16.01 -15.09 20.02
CA ASP A 82 -17.32 -14.71 19.49
C ASP A 82 -17.87 -13.43 20.14
N ALA A 83 -17.70 -13.28 21.46
CA ALA A 83 -18.09 -12.06 22.18
C ALA A 83 -17.27 -10.84 21.74
N LEU A 84 -15.97 -11.02 21.48
CA LEU A 84 -15.08 -9.97 20.97
C LEU A 84 -15.47 -9.54 19.55
N LYS A 85 -15.72 -10.49 18.64
CA LYS A 85 -16.22 -10.19 17.28
C LYS A 85 -17.54 -9.42 17.31
N GLN A 86 -18.41 -9.73 18.26
CA GLN A 86 -19.70 -9.05 18.48
C GLN A 86 -19.59 -7.69 19.19
N LYS A 87 -18.38 -7.28 19.59
CA LYS A 87 -18.15 -6.08 20.42
C LYS A 87 -18.99 -6.06 21.71
N ASN A 88 -19.21 -7.22 22.31
CA ASN A 88 -20.05 -7.35 23.49
C ASN A 88 -19.21 -7.30 24.77
N THR A 89 -18.87 -6.09 25.23
CA THR A 89 -18.02 -5.86 26.40
C THR A 89 -18.49 -6.63 27.63
N ASN A 90 -19.79 -6.63 27.93
CA ASN A 90 -20.32 -7.32 29.12
C ASN A 90 -20.08 -8.83 29.05
N LYS A 91 -20.30 -9.46 27.89
CA LYS A 91 -20.03 -10.89 27.69
C LYS A 91 -18.53 -11.20 27.78
N VAL A 92 -17.68 -10.34 27.22
CA VAL A 92 -16.21 -10.49 27.33
C VAL A 92 -15.81 -10.48 28.81
N LEU A 93 -16.23 -9.48 29.57
CA LEU A 93 -15.88 -9.34 30.98
C LEU A 93 -16.46 -10.46 31.86
N SER A 94 -17.72 -10.86 31.65
CA SER A 94 -18.32 -11.97 32.40
C SER A 94 -17.60 -13.27 32.08
N TYR A 95 -17.27 -13.53 30.80
CA TYR A 95 -16.60 -14.76 30.40
C TYR A 95 -15.20 -14.87 31.02
N LEU A 96 -14.40 -13.79 30.98
CA LEU A 96 -13.09 -13.75 31.63
C LEU A 96 -13.21 -14.05 33.13
N LYS A 97 -14.17 -13.41 33.81
CA LYS A 97 -14.38 -13.59 35.25
C LYS A 97 -14.85 -15.00 35.61
N ASP A 98 -15.90 -15.50 34.94
CA ASP A 98 -16.55 -16.77 35.28
C ASP A 98 -15.62 -17.97 35.04
N ASN A 99 -14.67 -17.83 34.11
CA ASN A 99 -13.65 -18.86 33.81
C ASN A 99 -12.30 -18.58 34.47
N ASN A 100 -12.19 -17.55 35.32
CA ASN A 100 -10.95 -17.15 35.99
C ASN A 100 -9.76 -16.97 35.02
N LEU A 101 -10.00 -16.29 33.89
CA LEU A 101 -9.03 -16.03 32.84
C LEU A 101 -8.40 -14.64 33.03
N SER A 102 -7.12 -14.53 32.67
CA SER A 102 -6.43 -13.24 32.55
C SER A 102 -6.97 -12.44 31.35
N ALA A 103 -6.85 -11.12 31.41
CA ALA A 103 -7.14 -10.23 30.28
C ALA A 103 -6.22 -10.49 29.06
N ASP A 104 -5.05 -11.12 29.28
CA ASP A 104 -4.09 -11.53 28.24
C ASP A 104 -4.22 -13.00 27.83
N ILE A 105 -5.37 -13.63 28.09
CA ILE A 105 -5.61 -14.99 27.61
C ILE A 105 -5.34 -15.10 26.10
N GLN A 106 -4.56 -16.09 25.70
CA GLN A 106 -4.27 -16.33 24.29
C GLN A 106 -5.44 -17.06 23.64
N ILE A 107 -5.89 -16.57 22.49
CA ILE A 107 -7.03 -17.10 21.75
C ILE A 107 -6.55 -18.04 20.62
N GLU A 108 -5.92 -17.46 19.60
CA GLU A 108 -5.37 -18.18 18.44
C GLU A 108 -4.05 -17.53 18.03
N ASP A 109 -3.02 -18.34 17.77
CA ASP A 109 -1.67 -17.86 17.41
C ASP A 109 -1.13 -16.74 18.30
N GLY A 110 -1.45 -16.80 19.60
CA GLY A 110 -0.98 -15.85 20.59
C GLY A 110 -1.74 -14.53 20.62
N THR A 111 -2.81 -14.35 19.82
CA THR A 111 -3.66 -13.17 19.91
C THR A 111 -4.36 -13.05 21.26
N THR A 112 -4.57 -11.80 21.70
CA THR A 112 -5.23 -11.47 22.96
C THR A 112 -6.55 -10.74 22.74
N PRO A 113 -7.44 -10.69 23.75
CA PRO A 113 -8.67 -9.92 23.69
C PRO A 113 -8.51 -8.46 23.23
N ILE A 114 -7.41 -7.80 23.63
CA ILE A 114 -7.18 -6.40 23.27
C ILE A 114 -6.76 -6.24 21.80
N MET A 115 -6.13 -7.25 21.18
CA MET A 115 -5.88 -7.27 19.73
C MET A 115 -7.18 -7.37 18.95
N TYR A 116 -8.12 -8.20 19.40
CA TYR A 116 -9.46 -8.29 18.80
C TYR A 116 -10.23 -6.97 18.93
N SER A 117 -10.28 -6.35 20.11
CA SER A 117 -10.97 -5.08 20.28
C SER A 117 -10.32 -3.96 19.46
N SER A 118 -9.00 -4.00 19.28
CA SER A 118 -8.25 -3.11 18.38
C SER A 118 -8.62 -3.30 16.91
N PHE A 119 -8.65 -4.55 16.44
CA PHE A 119 -9.03 -4.88 15.07
C PHE A 119 -10.47 -4.42 14.72
N TYR A 120 -11.40 -4.54 15.67
CA TYR A 120 -12.79 -4.13 15.43
C TYR A 120 -13.09 -2.67 15.73
N ASN A 121 -12.15 -1.87 16.23
CA ASN A 121 -12.42 -0.53 16.77
C ASN A 121 -13.50 -0.56 17.88
N ASP A 122 -13.33 -1.45 18.86
CA ASP A 122 -14.18 -1.55 20.06
C ASP A 122 -13.48 -0.87 21.24
N ILE A 123 -13.68 0.44 21.33
CA ILE A 123 -13.09 1.29 22.37
C ILE A 123 -13.56 0.92 23.78
N ASN A 124 -14.81 0.48 23.94
CA ASN A 124 -15.36 0.13 25.24
C ASN A 124 -14.67 -1.11 25.81
N THR A 125 -14.60 -2.18 25.01
CA THR A 125 -13.90 -3.40 25.43
C THR A 125 -12.40 -3.14 25.61
N THR A 126 -11.77 -2.35 24.74
CA THR A 126 -10.36 -1.95 24.86
C THR A 126 -10.08 -1.30 26.22
N ASN A 127 -10.87 -0.29 26.60
CA ASN A 127 -10.68 0.43 27.86
C ASN A 127 -10.87 -0.48 29.08
N GLU A 128 -11.86 -1.38 29.06
CA GLU A 128 -12.08 -2.32 30.16
C GLU A 128 -10.96 -3.36 30.26
N LEU A 129 -10.44 -3.86 29.14
CA LEU A 129 -9.30 -4.76 29.13
C LEU A 129 -8.02 -4.10 29.68
N ILE A 130 -7.76 -2.84 29.33
CA ILE A 130 -6.65 -2.06 29.90
C ILE A 130 -6.81 -1.92 31.41
N LYS A 131 -8.02 -1.63 31.92
CA LYS A 131 -8.30 -1.57 33.37
C LYS A 131 -8.07 -2.90 34.09
N LEU A 132 -8.32 -4.02 33.40
CA LEU A 132 -8.05 -5.37 33.90
C LEU A 132 -6.56 -5.75 33.80
N GLY A 133 -5.70 -4.87 33.30
CA GLY A 133 -4.26 -5.08 33.22
C GLY A 133 -3.81 -5.84 31.97
N ALA A 134 -4.57 -5.79 30.87
CA ALA A 134 -4.11 -6.31 29.59
C ALA A 134 -2.81 -5.62 29.14
N ASP A 135 -1.86 -6.40 28.64
CA ASP A 135 -0.61 -5.91 28.10
C ASP A 135 -0.83 -5.29 26.70
N VAL A 136 -0.82 -3.96 26.65
CA VAL A 136 -0.99 -3.17 25.42
C VAL A 136 0.17 -3.32 24.42
N HIS A 137 1.30 -3.87 24.84
CA HIS A 137 2.49 -4.11 24.01
C HIS A 137 2.63 -5.56 23.56
N LYS A 138 1.75 -6.45 24.02
CA LYS A 138 1.80 -7.88 23.69
C LYS A 138 1.81 -8.06 22.17
N LYS A 139 2.62 -8.98 21.67
CA LYS A 139 2.64 -9.38 20.26
C LYS A 139 2.16 -10.81 20.08
N ASP A 140 1.43 -11.04 19.00
CA ASP A 140 1.07 -12.39 18.59
C ASP A 140 2.27 -13.10 17.92
N LYS A 141 2.04 -14.32 17.42
CA LYS A 141 3.07 -15.13 16.78
C LYS A 141 3.67 -14.50 15.51
N TYR A 142 2.94 -13.59 14.88
CA TYR A 142 3.34 -12.89 13.66
C TYR A 142 3.93 -11.50 13.97
N GLY A 143 4.11 -11.17 15.25
CA GLY A 143 4.72 -9.92 15.69
C GLY A 143 3.76 -8.73 15.70
N LEU A 144 2.46 -8.94 15.49
CA LEU A 144 1.46 -7.88 15.49
C LEU A 144 1.03 -7.55 16.92
N SER A 145 1.05 -6.26 17.25
CA SER A 145 0.57 -5.73 18.54
C SER A 145 -0.87 -5.22 18.43
N PRO A 146 -1.54 -4.91 19.56
CA PRO A 146 -2.83 -4.22 19.54
C PRO A 146 -2.81 -2.95 18.68
N MET A 147 -1.73 -2.16 18.75
CA MET A 147 -1.56 -0.97 17.93
C MET A 147 -1.44 -1.31 16.45
N ALA A 148 -0.72 -2.38 16.08
CA ALA A 148 -0.61 -2.82 14.69
C ALA A 148 -1.99 -3.15 14.09
N TYR A 149 -2.84 -3.87 14.84
CA TYR A 149 -4.22 -4.14 14.43
C TYR A 149 -5.08 -2.88 14.36
N ALA A 150 -4.95 -1.98 15.34
CA ALA A 150 -5.70 -0.74 15.36
C ALA A 150 -5.39 0.14 14.15
N ILE A 151 -4.11 0.28 13.81
CA ILE A 151 -3.65 1.05 12.64
C ILE A 151 -4.11 0.37 11.35
N SER A 152 -3.90 -0.94 11.20
CA SER A 152 -4.28 -1.69 9.99
C SER A 152 -5.78 -1.60 9.67
N MET A 153 -6.61 -1.28 10.66
CA MET A 153 -8.06 -1.16 10.56
C MET A 153 -8.59 0.28 10.66
N ASN A 154 -7.70 1.27 10.76
CA ASN A 154 -8.06 2.68 11.00
C ASN A 154 -8.96 2.87 12.25
N SER A 155 -8.69 2.10 13.30
CA SER A 155 -9.41 2.12 14.58
C SER A 155 -8.99 3.31 15.44
N ILE A 156 -9.33 4.52 14.99
CA ILE A 156 -8.87 5.80 15.56
C ILE A 156 -9.05 5.89 17.09
N ASP A 157 -10.21 5.50 17.60
CA ASP A 157 -10.51 5.62 19.03
C ASP A 157 -9.62 4.71 19.86
N VAL A 158 -9.38 3.48 19.35
CA VAL A 158 -8.46 2.54 20.00
C VAL A 158 -7.01 3.01 19.89
N VAL A 159 -6.58 3.55 18.73
CA VAL A 159 -5.24 4.16 18.59
C VAL A 159 -5.03 5.22 19.67
N LYS A 160 -5.98 6.15 19.84
CA LYS A 160 -5.92 7.20 20.88
C LYS A 160 -5.81 6.58 22.29
N ALA A 161 -6.58 5.54 22.60
CA ALA A 161 -6.50 4.87 23.90
C ALA A 161 -5.16 4.16 24.16
N LEU A 162 -4.58 3.52 23.14
CA LEU A 162 -3.29 2.85 23.23
C LEU A 162 -2.15 3.86 23.42
N ILE A 163 -2.17 5.01 22.73
CA ILE A 163 -1.21 6.11 22.96
C ILE A 163 -1.30 6.60 24.40
N ASN A 164 -2.52 6.83 24.91
CA ASN A 164 -2.75 7.27 26.29
C ASN A 164 -2.28 6.23 27.32
N SER A 165 -2.11 4.97 26.89
CA SER A 165 -1.58 3.87 27.71
C SER A 165 -0.06 3.68 27.56
N GLY A 166 0.62 4.56 26.81
CA GLY A 166 2.08 4.59 26.68
C GLY A 166 2.63 3.89 25.43
N VAL A 167 1.78 3.39 24.53
CA VAL A 167 2.22 2.74 23.28
C VAL A 167 2.71 3.77 22.29
N LYS A 168 3.84 3.48 21.63
CA LYS A 168 4.45 4.34 20.62
C LYS A 168 4.29 3.79 19.21
N PHE A 169 4.26 4.68 18.21
CA PHE A 169 4.15 4.29 16.80
C PHE A 169 5.42 3.61 16.28
N GLU A 170 6.58 3.89 16.84
CA GLU A 170 7.85 3.22 16.50
C GLU A 170 7.85 1.71 16.82
N GLU A 171 6.93 1.24 17.66
CA GLU A 171 6.77 -0.18 17.97
C GLU A 171 6.06 -0.97 16.86
N VAL A 172 5.48 -0.26 15.88
CA VAL A 172 4.72 -0.79 14.74
C VAL A 172 5.38 -0.35 13.43
N PRO A 173 6.51 -0.97 13.05
CA PRO A 173 7.15 -0.63 11.77
C PRO A 173 6.30 -1.08 10.57
N LEU A 174 5.53 -2.16 10.72
CA LEU A 174 4.80 -2.84 9.67
C LEU A 174 3.33 -3.03 10.03
N THR A 175 2.47 -2.95 9.03
CA THR A 175 1.03 -3.24 9.12
C THR A 175 0.63 -4.30 8.10
N GLN A 176 -0.49 -4.97 8.36
CA GLN A 176 -1.12 -5.87 7.40
C GLN A 176 -2.19 -5.11 6.59
N GLY A 177 -2.23 -5.38 5.28
CA GLY A 177 -3.16 -4.76 4.34
C GLY A 177 -4.58 -5.33 4.41
N TYR A 178 -5.31 -5.11 5.50
CA TYR A 178 -6.70 -5.57 5.62
C TYR A 178 -7.70 -4.75 4.82
N ILE A 179 -7.36 -3.52 4.45
CA ILE A 179 -8.30 -2.60 3.83
C ILE A 179 -7.90 -2.32 2.38
N LEU A 180 -8.85 -2.50 1.47
CA LEU A 180 -8.75 -2.07 0.08
C LEU A 180 -9.31 -0.65 -0.08
N THR A 181 -8.67 0.14 -0.92
CA THR A 181 -8.95 1.58 -1.09
C THR A 181 -8.98 1.96 -2.58
N PRO A 182 -9.67 3.06 -2.96
CA PRO A 182 -9.58 3.59 -4.31
C PRO A 182 -8.15 3.93 -4.73
N SER A 183 -7.74 3.49 -5.92
CA SER A 183 -6.50 3.88 -6.59
C SER A 183 -6.70 3.82 -8.10
N TYR A 184 -5.99 4.64 -8.87
CA TYR A 184 -6.09 4.66 -10.33
C TYR A 184 -5.74 3.32 -10.99
N ARG A 185 -4.98 2.45 -10.30
CA ARG A 185 -4.70 1.08 -10.76
C ARG A 185 -5.91 0.14 -10.66
N ASN A 186 -6.90 0.50 -9.85
CA ASN A 186 -8.06 -0.33 -9.53
C ASN A 186 -9.37 0.29 -10.06
N ILE A 187 -9.31 1.11 -11.11
CA ILE A 187 -10.52 1.55 -11.81
C ILE A 187 -11.21 0.32 -12.39
N GLU A 188 -12.49 0.14 -12.08
CA GLU A 188 -13.28 -0.99 -12.55
C GLU A 188 -14.03 -0.65 -13.83
N LYS A 189 -14.70 0.51 -13.84
CA LYS A 189 -15.53 0.96 -14.96
C LYS A 189 -15.66 2.47 -14.99
N LEU A 190 -16.02 2.98 -16.16
CA LEU A 190 -16.32 4.39 -16.38
C LEU A 190 -17.79 4.54 -16.75
N VAL A 191 -18.44 5.58 -16.24
CA VAL A 191 -19.78 5.99 -16.65
C VAL A 191 -19.68 7.35 -17.31
N ILE A 192 -20.15 7.43 -18.56
CA ILE A 192 -20.15 8.65 -19.38
C ILE A 192 -21.56 9.22 -19.39
N ASP A 193 -21.65 10.49 -19.04
CA ASP A 193 -22.89 11.28 -18.99
C ASP A 193 -22.59 12.67 -19.52
N GLY A 194 -22.95 12.94 -20.78
CA GLY A 194 -22.56 14.19 -21.45
C GLY A 194 -21.03 14.38 -21.55
N ASP A 195 -20.51 15.40 -20.90
CA ASP A 195 -19.08 15.78 -20.84
C ASP A 195 -18.36 15.33 -19.56
N ASN A 196 -19.04 14.52 -18.73
CA ASN A 196 -18.51 14.02 -17.48
C ASN A 196 -18.12 12.53 -17.56
N ILE A 197 -16.93 12.20 -17.04
CA ILE A 197 -16.55 10.84 -16.68
C ILE A 197 -16.76 10.64 -15.19
N GLU A 198 -17.66 9.76 -14.81
CA GLU A 198 -17.70 9.20 -13.47
C GLU A 198 -16.82 7.94 -13.42
N ILE A 199 -15.86 7.94 -12.50
CA ILE A 199 -14.91 6.85 -12.29
C ILE A 199 -15.45 5.97 -11.18
N ILE A 200 -15.63 4.69 -11.49
CA ILE A 200 -16.03 3.69 -10.52
C ILE A 200 -14.84 2.77 -10.31
N TYR A 201 -14.34 2.76 -9.08
CA TYR A 201 -13.27 1.88 -8.65
C TYR A 201 -13.84 0.52 -8.27
N LYS A 202 -13.00 -0.51 -8.39
CA LYS A 202 -13.29 -1.85 -7.85
C LYS A 202 -13.56 -1.79 -6.35
N TYR A 203 -12.89 -0.86 -5.67
CA TYR A 203 -13.02 -0.59 -4.24
C TYR A 203 -13.37 0.89 -4.10
N ASN A 204 -14.65 1.21 -3.90
CA ASN A 204 -15.13 2.59 -3.78
C ASN A 204 -15.11 3.09 -2.33
N ASN A 205 -14.93 2.19 -1.37
CA ASN A 205 -14.86 2.45 0.07
C ASN A 205 -13.75 1.61 0.68
N VAL A 206 -13.41 1.90 1.93
CA VAL A 206 -12.64 1.02 2.82
C VAL A 206 -13.36 -0.34 2.92
N GLN A 207 -12.91 -1.32 2.13
CA GLN A 207 -13.44 -2.68 2.15
C GLN A 207 -12.45 -3.59 2.85
N LYS A 208 -12.93 -4.41 3.78
CA LYS A 208 -12.10 -5.45 4.39
C LYS A 208 -11.82 -6.56 3.38
N ASP A 209 -10.55 -6.84 3.14
CA ASP A 209 -10.09 -7.98 2.38
C ASP A 209 -9.77 -9.13 3.33
N TYR A 210 -10.55 -10.20 3.25
CA TYR A 210 -10.32 -11.44 3.97
C TYR A 210 -9.78 -12.57 3.07
N ASP A 211 -9.82 -12.37 1.76
CA ASP A 211 -9.69 -13.43 0.75
C ASP A 211 -8.41 -13.30 -0.08
N THR A 212 -7.61 -12.26 0.12
CA THR A 212 -6.28 -12.16 -0.49
C THR A 212 -5.17 -12.30 0.56
N PRO A 213 -3.98 -12.79 0.16
CA PRO A 213 -2.81 -12.70 1.03
C PRO A 213 -2.66 -11.23 1.44
N LYS A 214 -2.66 -10.96 2.75
CA LYS A 214 -2.43 -9.63 3.29
C LYS A 214 -1.09 -9.16 2.75
N GLY A 215 -1.09 -8.06 2.01
CA GLY A 215 0.15 -7.32 1.81
C GLY A 215 0.71 -6.94 3.18
N TYR A 216 2.02 -6.86 3.30
CA TYR A 216 2.65 -6.17 4.43
C TYR A 216 3.31 -4.92 3.88
N GLY A 217 3.05 -3.80 4.55
CA GLY A 217 3.51 -2.50 4.13
C GLY A 217 4.23 -1.82 5.27
N TYR A 218 5.16 -0.92 4.93
CA TYR A 218 5.60 0.07 5.88
C TYR A 218 4.38 0.84 6.40
N MET A 219 4.23 0.91 7.73
CA MET A 219 3.02 1.40 8.39
C MET A 219 2.53 2.72 7.81
N PHE A 220 3.42 3.70 7.65
CA PHE A 220 3.01 5.04 7.26
C PHE A 220 2.75 5.17 5.74
N ASP A 221 3.43 4.37 4.92
CA ASP A 221 3.14 4.26 3.49
C ASP A 221 1.71 3.76 3.25
N ASP A 222 1.33 2.70 3.95
CA ASP A 222 0.00 2.10 3.88
C ASP A 222 -1.12 3.11 4.27
N ILE A 223 -0.86 3.94 5.28
CA ILE A 223 -1.78 5.02 5.72
C ILE A 223 -1.91 6.11 4.64
N VAL A 224 -0.80 6.50 4.01
CA VAL A 224 -0.78 7.49 2.92
C VAL A 224 -1.50 6.95 1.69
N PHE A 225 -1.22 5.71 1.29
CA PHE A 225 -1.88 5.03 0.17
C PHE A 225 -3.39 4.92 0.37
N LYS A 226 -3.83 4.63 1.60
CA LYS A 226 -5.26 4.57 1.97
C LYS A 226 -5.90 5.93 2.18
N ASN A 227 -5.12 7.01 2.13
CA ASN A 227 -5.55 8.39 2.34
C ASN A 227 -6.27 8.59 3.69
N TRP A 228 -5.79 7.93 4.75
CA TRP A 228 -6.36 8.03 6.09
C TRP A 228 -5.87 9.28 6.83
N LEU A 229 -6.40 10.43 6.40
CA LEU A 229 -5.95 11.76 6.84
C LEU A 229 -5.96 11.95 8.37
N GLU A 230 -7.03 11.52 9.06
CA GLU A 230 -7.10 11.69 10.53
C GLU A 230 -6.01 10.87 11.23
N LEU A 231 -5.81 9.62 10.81
CA LEU A 231 -4.79 8.75 11.41
C LEU A 231 -3.38 9.27 11.13
N ALA A 232 -3.11 9.66 9.88
CA ALA A 232 -1.83 10.27 9.50
C ALA A 232 -1.54 11.50 10.37
N LYS A 233 -2.55 12.36 10.58
CA LYS A 233 -2.42 13.54 11.42
C LYS A 233 -2.10 13.18 12.88
N ILE A 234 -2.84 12.25 13.47
CA ILE A 234 -2.58 11.78 14.86
C ILE A 234 -1.15 11.28 15.00
N ILE A 235 -0.66 10.50 14.03
CA ILE A 235 0.69 9.95 14.06
C ILE A 235 1.72 11.07 13.94
N LEU A 236 1.60 11.97 12.97
CA LEU A 236 2.57 13.05 12.79
C LEU A 236 2.57 14.05 13.95
N ASP A 237 1.39 14.39 14.49
CA ASP A 237 1.22 15.26 15.66
C ASP A 237 1.82 14.65 16.94
N SER A 238 1.97 13.32 17.00
CA SER A 238 2.67 12.65 18.12
C SER A 238 4.19 12.87 18.10
N GLY A 239 4.74 13.43 17.01
CA GLY A 239 6.17 13.58 16.80
C GLY A 239 6.82 12.39 16.10
N TYR A 240 6.04 11.37 15.71
CA TYR A 240 6.52 10.28 14.86
C TYR A 240 7.09 10.85 13.56
N LYS A 241 8.29 10.39 13.19
CA LYS A 241 8.93 10.75 11.94
C LYS A 241 8.91 9.55 11.02
N PRO A 242 8.13 9.58 9.93
CA PRO A 242 8.19 8.55 8.92
C PRO A 242 9.62 8.37 8.40
N TYR A 243 10.02 7.12 8.25
CA TYR A 243 11.33 6.70 7.81
C TYR A 243 11.28 6.40 6.30
N PRO A 244 12.33 6.71 5.53
CA PRO A 244 12.62 5.97 4.31
C PRO A 244 12.49 4.46 4.53
N TYR A 245 11.99 3.76 3.52
CA TYR A 245 11.86 2.31 3.53
C TYR A 245 12.22 1.72 2.17
N PHE A 246 12.74 0.50 2.18
CA PHE A 246 13.07 -0.25 0.97
C PHE A 246 12.73 -1.72 1.15
N PHE A 247 12.07 -2.28 0.15
CA PHE A 247 11.77 -3.71 0.11
C PHE A 247 12.93 -4.47 -0.52
N ASN A 248 13.59 -5.33 0.25
CA ASN A 248 14.61 -6.27 -0.24
C ASN A 248 14.06 -7.69 -0.21
N GLY A 249 13.38 -8.10 -1.29
CA GLY A 249 12.67 -9.37 -1.32
C GLY A 249 11.54 -9.37 -0.31
N ASP A 250 11.66 -10.21 0.73
CA ASP A 250 10.67 -10.31 1.81
C ASP A 250 11.01 -9.46 3.06
N GLU A 251 12.15 -8.75 3.04
CA GLU A 251 12.57 -7.87 4.13
C GLU A 251 12.19 -6.41 3.84
N VAL A 252 11.79 -5.70 4.89
CA VAL A 252 11.60 -4.24 4.83
C VAL A 252 12.72 -3.59 5.61
N LEU A 253 13.62 -2.93 4.89
CA LEU A 253 14.66 -2.09 5.48
C LEU A 253 14.08 -0.71 5.74
N VAL A 254 14.33 -0.15 6.93
CA VAL A 254 13.86 1.18 7.34
C VAL A 254 15.00 1.96 7.95
N GLY A 255 15.06 3.27 7.71
CA GLY A 255 16.14 4.13 8.21
C GLY A 255 15.76 5.60 8.18
N ASN A 256 16.55 6.48 8.83
CA ASN A 256 16.27 7.92 8.84
C ASN A 256 16.64 8.60 7.50
N SER A 257 17.45 7.93 6.70
CA SER A 257 17.92 8.35 5.39
C SER A 257 18.15 7.12 4.52
N ILE A 258 18.23 7.32 3.21
CA ILE A 258 18.64 6.27 2.28
C ILE A 258 20.01 5.68 2.65
N TYR A 259 20.89 6.46 3.28
CA TYR A 259 22.22 6.02 3.70
C TYR A 259 22.22 5.15 4.97
N ASP A 260 21.10 5.13 5.71
CA ASP A 260 20.91 4.20 6.83
C ASP A 260 20.42 2.82 6.33
N ILE A 261 19.77 2.80 5.16
CA ILE A 261 19.29 1.59 4.49
C ILE A 261 20.40 0.98 3.65
N PHE A 262 21.11 1.83 2.91
CA PHE A 262 22.22 1.45 2.04
C PHE A 262 23.47 2.23 2.47
N PRO A 263 24.47 1.58 3.09
CA PRO A 263 25.72 2.22 3.45
C PRO A 263 26.32 2.94 2.24
N LYS A 264 26.90 4.12 2.42
CA LYS A 264 27.40 4.93 1.30
C LYS A 264 28.37 4.18 0.37
N GLU A 265 29.17 3.26 0.91
CA GLU A 265 30.05 2.38 0.13
C GLU A 265 29.27 1.32 -0.67
N GLU A 266 28.21 0.74 -0.11
CA GLU A 266 27.32 -0.19 -0.82
C GLU A 266 26.43 0.52 -1.83
N VAL A 267 25.97 1.73 -1.55
CA VAL A 267 25.33 2.59 -2.55
C VAL A 267 26.30 2.76 -3.71
N ASN A 268 27.53 3.20 -3.45
CA ASN A 268 28.51 3.38 -4.52
C ASN A 268 28.82 2.06 -5.29
N ASN A 269 28.91 0.91 -4.60
CA ASN A 269 29.26 -0.40 -5.19
C ASN A 269 28.09 -1.16 -5.85
N ALA A 270 26.87 -1.11 -5.29
CA ALA A 270 25.66 -1.73 -5.85
C ALA A 270 25.15 -0.90 -7.03
N MET A 271 25.29 0.42 -6.90
CA MET A 271 25.09 1.34 -8.00
C MET A 271 26.09 1.04 -9.10
N ASP A 272 27.30 0.49 -8.90
CA ASP A 272 28.16 0.07 -10.03
C ASP A 272 27.53 -1.00 -10.95
N ILE A 273 26.66 -1.88 -10.44
CA ILE A 273 25.97 -2.91 -11.24
C ILE A 273 24.79 -2.32 -12.03
N GLU A 274 23.93 -1.50 -11.41
CA GLU A 274 22.86 -0.78 -12.13
C GLU A 274 23.44 0.33 -13.03
N LEU A 275 24.57 0.93 -12.63
CA LEU A 275 25.34 1.92 -13.38
C LEU A 275 25.93 1.33 -14.65
N GLU A 276 26.37 0.07 -14.71
CA GLU A 276 26.87 -0.47 -15.98
C GLU A 276 25.73 -0.57 -17.02
N GLU A 277 24.54 -1.04 -16.65
CA GLU A 277 23.39 -1.06 -17.56
C GLU A 277 22.91 0.36 -17.93
N TYR A 278 22.86 1.30 -16.97
CA TYR A 278 22.44 2.68 -17.22
C TYR A 278 23.49 3.53 -17.95
N LYS A 279 24.79 3.38 -17.64
CA LYS A 279 25.88 4.05 -18.39
C LYS A 279 25.94 3.56 -19.83
N ASN A 280 25.67 2.27 -20.06
CA ASN A 280 25.58 1.72 -21.42
C ASN A 280 24.41 2.31 -22.23
N GLN A 281 23.36 2.82 -21.58
CA GLN A 281 22.22 3.50 -22.24
C GLN A 281 22.36 5.04 -22.30
N ALA A 282 22.93 5.67 -21.27
CA ALA A 282 22.98 7.12 -21.11
C ALA A 282 24.31 7.77 -21.56
N GLY A 283 25.38 6.99 -21.74
CA GLY A 283 26.71 7.49 -22.11
C GLY A 283 27.37 8.38 -21.04
N ASP A 284 28.30 9.25 -21.46
CA ASP A 284 29.11 10.16 -20.61
C ASP A 284 28.30 11.23 -19.83
N ASN A 285 26.97 11.28 -19.99
CA ASN A 285 26.09 12.33 -19.46
C ASN A 285 25.36 11.94 -18.15
N PHE A 286 25.83 10.91 -17.44
CA PHE A 286 25.19 10.42 -16.22
C PHE A 286 25.38 11.39 -15.03
N ASP A 287 24.26 11.87 -14.47
CA ASP A 287 24.24 12.67 -13.24
C ASP A 287 23.86 11.80 -12.04
N LEU A 288 24.87 11.44 -11.24
CA LEU A 288 24.71 10.62 -10.05
C LEU A 288 23.79 11.25 -9.00
N LYS A 289 23.86 12.58 -8.83
CA LYS A 289 23.05 13.28 -7.84
C LYS A 289 21.58 13.19 -8.23
N LEU A 290 21.29 13.44 -9.50
CA LEU A 290 19.93 13.35 -10.04
C LEU A 290 19.37 11.93 -9.99
N PHE A 291 20.20 10.90 -10.20
CA PHE A 291 19.80 9.50 -10.02
C PHE A 291 19.41 9.19 -8.57
N ILE A 292 20.24 9.60 -7.60
CA ILE A 292 19.96 9.39 -6.17
C ILE A 292 18.68 10.15 -5.75
N ASP A 293 18.48 11.36 -6.25
CA ASP A 293 17.27 12.15 -6.01
C ASP A 293 16.01 11.42 -6.54
N ASP A 294 16.07 10.88 -7.76
CA ASP A 294 14.99 10.13 -8.41
C ASP A 294 14.65 8.85 -7.63
N PHE A 295 15.68 8.07 -7.28
CA PHE A 295 15.53 6.88 -6.45
C PHE A 295 14.92 7.21 -5.08
N SER A 296 15.44 8.24 -4.40
CA SER A 296 14.92 8.65 -3.09
C SER A 296 13.46 9.08 -3.16
N TYR A 297 13.06 9.71 -4.28
CA TYR A 297 11.68 10.09 -4.53
C TYR A 297 10.79 8.85 -4.77
N ASP A 298 11.25 7.86 -5.53
CA ASP A 298 10.49 6.64 -5.83
C ASP A 298 10.16 5.80 -4.59
N TYR A 299 10.97 5.88 -3.54
CA TYR A 299 10.74 5.24 -2.24
C TYR A 299 10.22 6.22 -1.16
N SER A 300 9.60 7.32 -1.59
CA SER A 300 9.01 8.31 -0.69
C SER A 300 7.48 8.21 -0.63
N LEU A 301 6.92 8.78 0.44
CA LEU A 301 5.46 8.93 0.59
C LEU A 301 4.83 9.83 -0.48
N TYR A 302 5.62 10.69 -1.15
CA TYR A 302 5.12 11.57 -2.20
C TYR A 302 4.83 10.80 -3.49
N LYS A 303 5.62 9.77 -3.80
CA LYS A 303 5.39 8.88 -4.95
C LYS A 303 4.03 8.18 -4.87
N VAL A 304 3.65 7.79 -3.66
CA VAL A 304 2.38 7.11 -3.36
C VAL A 304 1.19 7.97 -3.79
N LEU A 305 1.25 9.27 -3.49
CA LEU A 305 0.20 10.23 -3.80
C LEU A 305 -0.05 10.41 -5.30
N GLU A 306 0.88 10.01 -6.18
CA GLU A 306 0.65 10.03 -7.62
C GLU A 306 -0.45 9.07 -8.08
N ASN A 307 -0.87 8.10 -7.26
CA ASN A 307 -1.88 7.09 -7.62
C ASN A 307 -3.14 7.10 -6.74
N VAL A 308 -3.24 8.08 -5.84
CA VAL A 308 -4.29 8.19 -4.82
C VAL A 308 -5.29 9.29 -5.22
N PRO A 309 -6.60 9.00 -5.28
CA PRO A 309 -7.63 10.03 -5.49
C PRO A 309 -7.74 10.97 -4.28
N ASN A 310 -8.03 12.26 -4.53
CA ASN A 310 -8.15 13.30 -3.49
C ASN A 310 -6.91 13.38 -2.57
N HIS A 311 -5.72 13.33 -3.16
CA HIS A 311 -4.43 13.27 -2.46
C HIS A 311 -4.03 14.60 -1.79
N GLU A 312 -4.66 15.71 -2.16
CA GLU A 312 -4.22 17.06 -1.81
C GLU A 312 -4.19 17.34 -0.30
N PRO A 313 -5.18 16.92 0.52
CA PRO A 313 -5.12 17.09 1.97
C PRO A 313 -3.96 16.33 2.60
N MET A 314 -3.69 15.10 2.14
CA MET A 314 -2.56 14.30 2.62
C MET A 314 -1.24 14.94 2.20
N LEU A 315 -1.13 15.43 0.95
CA LEU A 315 0.05 16.15 0.48
C LEU A 315 0.35 17.38 1.34
N ASN A 316 -0.68 18.18 1.65
CA ASN A 316 -0.53 19.35 2.52
C ASN A 316 -0.01 18.95 3.89
N LEU A 317 -0.56 17.89 4.49
CA LEU A 317 -0.12 17.37 5.78
C LEU A 317 1.37 16.94 5.74
N LEU A 318 1.80 16.19 4.72
CA LEU A 318 3.21 15.77 4.59
C LEU A 318 4.15 16.97 4.46
N LEU A 319 3.76 18.00 3.71
CA LEU A 319 4.56 19.22 3.54
C LEU A 319 4.61 20.05 4.82
N GLU A 320 3.50 20.17 5.55
CA GLU A 320 3.41 20.90 6.83
C GLU A 320 4.32 20.30 7.90
N HIS A 321 4.46 18.97 7.92
CA HIS A 321 5.36 18.26 8.83
C HIS A 321 6.79 18.09 8.27
N ASN A 322 7.10 18.65 7.09
CA ASN A 322 8.41 18.59 6.44
C ASN A 322 8.93 17.15 6.28
N ILE A 323 8.08 16.24 5.80
CA ILE A 323 8.48 14.85 5.61
C ILE A 323 9.51 14.73 4.47
N SER A 324 10.53 13.90 4.67
CA SER A 324 11.63 13.65 3.73
C SER A 324 11.17 12.94 2.44
N GLY A 325 11.99 13.01 1.39
CA GLY A 325 11.68 12.43 0.08
C GLY A 325 10.88 13.36 -0.84
N GLN A 326 10.81 14.65 -0.52
CA GLN A 326 10.28 15.68 -1.42
C GLN A 326 11.10 15.73 -2.72
N PRO A 327 10.46 15.93 -3.90
CA PRO A 327 11.19 16.02 -5.15
C PRO A 327 12.10 17.27 -5.17
N SER A 328 13.35 17.08 -5.59
CA SER A 328 14.31 18.18 -5.72
C SER A 328 13.96 19.10 -6.90
N LYS A 329 14.55 20.30 -6.94
CA LYS A 329 14.34 21.23 -8.06
C LYS A 329 14.86 20.65 -9.38
N GLU A 330 15.99 19.95 -9.29
CA GLU A 330 16.63 19.26 -10.41
C GLU A 330 15.74 18.12 -10.92
N LEU A 331 15.15 17.32 -10.03
CA LEU A 331 14.18 16.28 -10.41
C LEU A 331 12.92 16.87 -11.03
N MET A 332 12.34 17.91 -10.42
CA MET A 332 11.18 18.61 -10.97
C MET A 332 11.48 19.18 -12.36
N LYS A 333 12.68 19.71 -12.58
CA LYS A 333 13.12 20.21 -13.90
C LYS A 333 13.30 19.07 -14.91
N LYS A 334 13.96 17.97 -14.53
CA LYS A 334 14.10 16.77 -15.37
C LYS A 334 12.73 16.30 -15.87
N VAL A 335 11.80 16.05 -14.95
CA VAL A 335 10.44 15.59 -15.27
C VAL A 335 9.68 16.64 -16.08
N TYR A 336 9.85 17.92 -15.79
CA TYR A 336 9.23 18.98 -16.59
C TYR A 336 9.69 18.90 -18.05
N ASP A 337 10.99 18.76 -18.29
CA ASP A 337 11.53 18.72 -19.64
C ASP A 337 11.16 17.42 -20.37
N SER A 338 11.39 16.27 -19.74
CA SER A 338 11.26 14.95 -20.39
C SER A 338 9.84 14.37 -20.38
N GLU A 339 8.93 14.90 -19.56
CA GLU A 339 7.54 14.43 -19.49
C GLU A 339 6.56 15.58 -19.78
N CYS A 340 6.61 16.67 -19.01
CA CYS A 340 5.59 17.74 -19.06
C CYS A 340 5.62 18.50 -20.40
N TYR A 341 6.76 19.11 -20.73
CA TYR A 341 6.94 19.93 -21.92
C TYR A 341 6.94 19.07 -23.19
N ASP A 342 7.56 17.90 -23.16
CA ASP A 342 7.53 16.94 -24.27
C ASP A 342 6.09 16.46 -24.56
N ASP A 343 5.29 16.14 -23.53
CA ASP A 343 3.85 15.86 -23.69
C ASP A 343 3.15 17.07 -24.36
N TYR A 344 3.39 18.30 -23.88
CA TYR A 344 2.79 19.51 -24.48
C TYR A 344 3.12 19.65 -25.97
N VAL A 345 4.40 19.52 -26.34
CA VAL A 345 4.86 19.63 -27.74
C VAL A 345 4.27 18.54 -28.60
N TRP A 346 4.27 17.29 -28.11
CA TRP A 346 3.76 16.15 -28.84
C TRP A 346 2.25 16.28 -29.08
N HIS A 347 1.47 16.56 -28.04
CA HIS A 347 0.02 16.73 -28.16
C HIS A 347 -0.37 17.95 -29.01
N SER A 348 0.36 19.06 -28.92
CA SER A 348 0.09 20.28 -29.71
C SER A 348 0.29 20.06 -31.20
N LYS A 349 1.35 19.32 -31.59
CA LYS A 349 1.61 18.98 -33.01
C LYS A 349 0.65 17.94 -33.56
N THR A 350 0.22 16.99 -32.72
CA THR A 350 -0.58 15.85 -33.19
C THR A 350 -2.04 16.24 -33.46
N LYS A 351 -2.59 17.24 -32.76
CA LYS A 351 -3.94 17.77 -33.03
C LYS A 351 -4.09 18.36 -34.45
N GLU A 352 -2.98 18.72 -35.11
CA GLU A 352 -2.96 19.22 -36.48
C GLU A 352 -3.03 18.09 -37.53
N ASN A 353 -2.75 16.83 -37.16
CA ASN A 353 -2.78 15.67 -38.04
C ASN A 353 -4.13 14.93 -37.94
N LYS A 354 -5.02 15.21 -38.91
CA LYS A 354 -6.34 14.57 -39.05
C LYS A 354 -6.21 13.07 -39.39
N GLY A 355 -6.23 12.21 -38.37
CA GLY A 355 -6.28 10.76 -38.57
C GLY A 355 -6.19 9.91 -37.30
N ILE A 356 -6.31 10.52 -36.12
CA ILE A 356 -6.19 9.80 -34.85
C ILE A 356 -7.47 8.95 -34.65
N ASP A 357 -7.31 7.67 -34.30
CA ASP A 357 -8.41 6.83 -33.82
C ASP A 357 -9.14 7.56 -32.69
N LYS A 358 -10.47 7.62 -32.77
CA LYS A 358 -11.29 8.35 -31.83
C LYS A 358 -11.06 7.89 -30.38
N ASN A 359 -10.68 6.63 -30.13
CA ASN A 359 -10.31 6.13 -28.79
C ASN A 359 -9.15 6.90 -28.16
N TYR A 360 -8.22 7.40 -28.98
CA TYR A 360 -7.12 8.21 -28.51
C TYR A 360 -7.53 9.68 -28.27
N GLU A 361 -8.65 10.16 -28.83
CA GLU A 361 -9.03 11.59 -28.79
C GLU A 361 -9.21 12.12 -27.36
N ILE A 362 -9.69 11.30 -26.43
CA ILE A 362 -9.84 11.66 -25.01
C ILE A 362 -8.50 11.72 -24.31
N PHE A 363 -7.65 10.70 -24.53
CA PHE A 363 -6.27 10.70 -24.04
C PHE A 363 -5.58 11.98 -24.49
N PHE A 364 -5.65 12.28 -25.79
CA PHE A 364 -5.10 13.50 -26.37
C PHE A 364 -5.68 14.75 -25.73
N THR A 365 -7.00 14.82 -25.55
CA THR A 365 -7.68 16.01 -25.03
C THR A 365 -7.34 16.27 -23.57
N LEU A 366 -7.45 15.27 -22.70
CA LEU A 366 -7.14 15.40 -21.27
C LEU A 366 -5.66 15.69 -21.06
N ARG A 367 -4.76 14.95 -21.71
CA ARG A 367 -3.31 15.20 -21.63
C ARG A 367 -2.93 16.58 -22.16
N LEU A 368 -3.47 16.98 -23.30
CA LEU A 368 -3.20 18.31 -23.86
C LEU A 368 -3.69 19.41 -22.91
N LYS A 369 -4.88 19.28 -22.32
CA LYS A 369 -5.40 20.27 -21.35
C LYS A 369 -4.51 20.38 -20.11
N LEU A 370 -4.08 19.25 -19.55
CA LEU A 370 -3.14 19.22 -18.43
C LEU A 370 -1.80 19.87 -18.81
N ALA A 371 -1.27 19.52 -19.99
CA ALA A 371 0.01 20.05 -20.43
C ALA A 371 -0.07 21.53 -20.81
N GLN A 372 -1.20 22.01 -21.34
CA GLN A 372 -1.42 23.43 -21.64
C GLN A 372 -1.47 24.29 -20.38
N SER A 373 -2.08 23.78 -19.31
CA SER A 373 -2.22 24.54 -18.07
C SER A 373 -0.92 24.67 -17.28
N MET A 374 0.05 23.74 -17.46
CA MET A 374 1.25 23.69 -16.62
C MET A 374 2.59 23.61 -17.38
N CYS A 375 2.59 23.11 -18.61
CA CYS A 375 3.80 22.65 -19.32
C CYS A 375 4.13 23.44 -20.61
N SER A 376 3.56 24.63 -20.82
CA SER A 376 3.66 25.32 -22.12
C SER A 376 4.98 26.08 -22.37
N ASP A 377 5.78 26.33 -21.32
CA ASP A 377 7.04 27.06 -21.43
C ASP A 377 8.22 26.10 -21.65
N LYS A 378 8.92 26.24 -22.77
CA LYS A 378 10.11 25.43 -23.10
C LYS A 378 11.21 25.47 -22.04
N ASN A 379 11.35 26.60 -21.36
CA ASN A 379 12.39 26.78 -20.35
C ASN A 379 11.82 26.74 -18.93
N GLY A 380 10.56 26.33 -18.78
CA GLY A 380 9.84 26.30 -17.52
C GLY A 380 10.27 25.20 -16.56
N THR A 381 9.58 25.16 -15.42
CA THR A 381 9.62 24.08 -14.41
C THR A 381 8.34 24.17 -13.58
N PHE A 382 8.07 23.19 -12.72
CA PHE A 382 6.95 23.26 -11.76
C PHE A 382 7.22 24.33 -10.70
N ASN A 383 6.22 25.14 -10.36
CA ASN A 383 6.42 26.26 -9.44
C ASN A 383 6.73 25.80 -8.01
N ASN A 384 6.18 24.64 -7.63
CA ASN A 384 6.29 24.08 -6.29
C ASN A 384 5.98 22.56 -6.32
N ILE A 385 6.17 21.89 -5.17
CA ILE A 385 5.95 20.44 -5.04
C ILE A 385 4.48 20.06 -5.28
N LYS A 386 3.52 20.91 -4.90
CA LYS A 386 2.09 20.63 -5.12
C LYS A 386 1.78 20.57 -6.60
N ASP A 387 2.30 21.50 -7.40
CA ASP A 387 2.15 21.51 -8.86
C ASP A 387 2.76 20.24 -9.49
N TYR A 388 3.94 19.83 -9.02
CA TYR A 388 4.61 18.62 -9.50
C TYR A 388 3.78 17.35 -9.20
N ILE A 389 3.35 17.17 -7.95
CA ILE A 389 2.55 16.00 -7.55
C ILE A 389 1.19 16.02 -8.24
N TYR A 390 0.56 17.19 -8.35
CA TYR A 390 -0.69 17.36 -9.08
C TYR A 390 -0.55 16.92 -10.55
N TYR A 391 0.51 17.35 -11.24
CA TYR A 391 0.78 16.92 -12.61
C TYR A 391 0.93 15.40 -12.70
N LYS A 392 1.79 14.78 -11.86
CA LYS A 392 2.00 13.32 -11.86
C LYS A 392 0.72 12.55 -11.55
N ASN A 393 -0.06 13.02 -10.58
CA ASN A 393 -1.33 12.42 -10.19
C ASN A 393 -2.36 12.48 -11.35
N ARG A 394 -2.56 13.65 -11.97
CA ARG A 394 -3.49 13.80 -13.10
C ARG A 394 -3.03 13.03 -14.34
N ARG A 395 -1.71 12.91 -14.55
CA ARG A 395 -1.09 12.04 -15.55
C ARG A 395 -1.50 10.58 -15.33
N ASN A 396 -1.29 10.04 -14.12
CA ASN A 396 -1.66 8.66 -13.79
C ASN A 396 -3.18 8.40 -13.83
N LEU A 397 -3.98 9.38 -13.42
CA LEU A 397 -5.45 9.34 -13.57
C LEU A 397 -5.85 9.17 -15.04
N THR A 398 -5.24 9.96 -15.93
CA THR A 398 -5.51 9.88 -17.37
C THR A 398 -5.11 8.52 -17.94
N ASP A 399 -3.97 7.97 -17.50
CA ASP A 399 -3.53 6.63 -17.92
C ASP A 399 -4.48 5.53 -17.45
N GLY A 400 -4.95 5.62 -16.20
CA GLY A 400 -5.94 4.70 -15.64
C GLY A 400 -7.26 4.74 -16.43
N ILE A 401 -7.76 5.93 -16.75
CA ILE A 401 -8.97 6.12 -17.57
C ILE A 401 -8.79 5.46 -18.94
N VAL A 402 -7.69 5.73 -19.63
CA VAL A 402 -7.44 5.22 -20.98
C VAL A 402 -7.26 3.71 -21.01
N GLY A 403 -6.62 3.14 -19.99
CA GLY A 403 -6.55 1.70 -19.82
C GLY A 403 -7.93 1.03 -19.82
N ILE A 404 -8.92 1.67 -19.19
CA ILE A 404 -10.30 1.18 -19.16
C ILE A 404 -11.02 1.38 -20.49
N ILE A 405 -10.82 2.53 -21.15
CA ILE A 405 -11.40 2.82 -22.46
C ILE A 405 -10.95 1.76 -23.48
N ASN A 406 -9.66 1.48 -23.52
CA ASN A 406 -9.07 0.49 -24.43
C ASN A 406 -9.59 -0.94 -24.19
N SER A 407 -10.14 -1.23 -23.00
CA SER A 407 -10.73 -2.52 -22.69
C SER A 407 -12.17 -2.70 -23.23
N GLY A 408 -12.84 -1.61 -23.64
CA GLY A 408 -14.16 -1.62 -24.28
C GLY A 408 -15.34 -1.94 -23.36
N ASP A 409 -15.36 -3.11 -22.74
CA ASP A 409 -16.54 -3.66 -22.03
C ASP A 409 -16.81 -3.00 -20.67
N LYS A 410 -15.92 -2.12 -20.24
CA LYS A 410 -15.95 -1.44 -18.94
C LYS A 410 -16.37 0.03 -19.02
N VAL A 411 -16.89 0.47 -20.16
CA VAL A 411 -17.39 1.82 -20.37
C VAL A 411 -18.91 1.78 -20.55
N ILE A 412 -19.64 2.55 -19.75
CA ILE A 412 -21.11 2.61 -19.76
C ILE A 412 -21.54 4.02 -20.17
N PHE A 413 -22.45 4.14 -21.14
CA PHE A 413 -23.05 5.40 -21.55
C PHE A 413 -24.45 5.53 -20.92
N LYS A 414 -24.75 6.66 -20.25
CA LYS A 414 -26.09 6.89 -19.68
C LYS A 414 -27.13 7.17 -20.75
N ASN A 415 -26.77 7.90 -21.80
CA ASN A 415 -27.64 8.17 -22.93
C ASN A 415 -27.11 7.48 -24.20
N PRO A 416 -27.95 6.89 -25.07
CA PRO A 416 -27.47 6.27 -26.32
C PRO A 416 -26.79 7.23 -27.30
N THR A 417 -26.99 8.53 -27.10
CA THR A 417 -26.29 9.59 -27.85
C THR A 417 -24.97 10.00 -27.22
N ASP A 418 -24.74 9.66 -25.95
CA ASP A 418 -23.46 9.93 -25.31
C ASP A 418 -22.42 9.05 -25.98
N THR A 419 -21.31 9.67 -26.36
CA THR A 419 -20.14 8.97 -26.86
C THR A 419 -18.95 9.46 -26.09
N ILE A 420 -17.92 8.62 -26.04
CA ILE A 420 -16.74 8.97 -25.28
C ILE A 420 -15.96 10.13 -25.94
N TYR A 421 -16.29 10.45 -27.19
CA TYR A 421 -15.73 11.54 -28.00
C TYR A 421 -16.36 12.91 -27.75
N ASN A 422 -17.26 13.02 -26.76
CA ASN A 422 -17.71 14.34 -26.31
C ASN A 422 -16.50 15.13 -25.76
N GLU A 423 -16.55 16.46 -25.76
CA GLU A 423 -15.50 17.31 -25.17
C GLU A 423 -15.48 17.14 -23.65
N ILE A 424 -14.94 16.02 -23.17
CA ILE A 424 -14.91 15.66 -21.75
C ILE A 424 -14.08 16.71 -21.00
N ASN A 425 -14.73 17.32 -20.01
CA ASN A 425 -14.19 18.44 -19.25
C ASN A 425 -14.22 18.19 -17.76
N THR A 426 -15.07 17.26 -17.31
CA THR A 426 -15.25 16.98 -15.89
C THR A 426 -15.00 15.51 -15.57
N ILE A 427 -14.43 15.29 -14.39
CA ILE A 427 -14.23 13.97 -13.80
C ILE A 427 -14.89 13.97 -12.42
N ASN A 428 -15.77 13.01 -12.18
CA ASN A 428 -16.57 12.91 -10.95
C ASN A 428 -17.28 14.24 -10.61
N GLY A 429 -17.78 14.94 -11.64
CA GLY A 429 -18.50 16.21 -11.48
C GLY A 429 -17.62 17.43 -11.16
N LYS A 430 -16.29 17.30 -11.20
CA LYS A 430 -15.35 18.43 -11.03
C LYS A 430 -14.60 18.69 -12.33
N ASN A 431 -14.28 19.94 -12.62
CA ASN A 431 -13.42 20.28 -13.75
C ASN A 431 -12.08 19.55 -13.65
N PHE A 432 -11.59 19.03 -14.78
CA PHE A 432 -10.36 18.23 -14.78
C PHE A 432 -9.12 19.02 -14.34
N ILE A 433 -9.11 20.33 -14.61
CA ILE A 433 -7.98 21.24 -14.32
C ILE A 433 -8.18 22.05 -13.03
N GLU A 434 -9.34 21.96 -12.38
CA GLU A 434 -9.60 22.57 -11.06
C GLU A 434 -9.42 21.54 -9.94
#